data_AF-A0A284R0R5-F1
#
_entry.id   AF-A0A284R0R5-F1
#
_cell.length_a   1.000
_cell.length_b   1.000
_cell.length_c   1.000
_cell.angle_alpha   90.00
_cell.angle_beta   90.00
_cell.angle_gamma   90.00
#
_symmetry.space_group_name_H-M   'P 1'
#
loop_
_entity.id
_entity.type
_entity.pdbx_description
1 polymer ?
#
loop_
_entity_poly.entity_id
_entity_poly.type
_entity_poly.pdbx_seq_one_letter_code
_entity_poly.pdbx_strand_id
1 'polypeptide(L)'
;MSSSTQRLIPPPPQKQGEKSATFRSPPIDGSFTLQQMYDWHLVNSTNHRIFVYARDDGSTRTIYWPEAIAAIYTGARLMKRRIPARHKRPVVAILSMSDTITYFTTMMSLLRANFILFPISPRNSALAVAHLLHKVGVQYVLVGRDMSMQDLARDSLDILKSQYSYSLDDLPNLSPVPVFEELFLQHWQDGLSKSDDLPLTSVDPDAIVLYLHSSGDGVLLRLVETLVDILYRLNGVSEADSLE
;
A
#
# COMPACT_ATOMS: atom_id res chain seq x y z
N MET A 1 -1.23 -20.29 23.04
CA MET A 1 -0.31 -19.65 22.10
C MET A 1 -0.21 -20.56 20.88
N SER A 2 -0.94 -20.25 19.81
CA SER A 2 -0.89 -21.01 18.57
C SER A 2 0.28 -20.48 17.76
N SER A 3 1.34 -21.28 17.57
CA SER A 3 2.38 -20.92 16.62
C SER A 3 1.80 -21.06 15.22
N SER A 4 1.53 -19.95 14.54
CA SER A 4 1.16 -19.98 13.13
C SER A 4 2.34 -20.53 12.34
N THR A 5 2.25 -21.80 11.95
CA THR A 5 3.22 -22.45 11.06
C THR A 5 3.09 -21.79 9.70
N GLN A 6 4.00 -20.86 9.37
CA GLN A 6 4.10 -20.29 8.03
C GLN A 6 4.19 -21.44 7.02
N ARG A 7 3.28 -21.48 6.05
CA ARG A 7 3.34 -22.47 4.96
C ARG A 7 4.53 -22.12 4.08
N LEU A 8 5.60 -22.91 4.19
CA LEU A 8 6.75 -22.83 3.32
C LEU A 8 6.33 -23.24 1.91
N ILE A 9 6.56 -22.35 0.95
CA ILE A 9 6.39 -22.63 -0.48
C ILE A 9 7.78 -23.02 -1.00
N PRO A 10 7.92 -24.04 -1.88
CA PRO A 10 9.20 -24.32 -2.51
C PRO A 10 9.74 -23.04 -3.15
N PRO A 11 10.95 -22.58 -2.78
CA PRO A 11 11.44 -21.31 -3.29
C PRO A 11 11.56 -21.39 -4.81
N PRO A 12 10.97 -20.44 -5.57
CA PRO A 12 11.25 -20.37 -7.00
C PRO A 12 12.75 -20.07 -7.21
N PRO A 13 13.31 -20.34 -8.41
CA PRO A 13 14.69 -20.01 -8.69
C PRO A 13 14.97 -18.54 -8.37
N GLN A 14 15.90 -18.28 -7.44
CA GLN A 14 16.20 -16.94 -6.95
C GLN A 14 17.09 -16.18 -7.96
N LYS A 15 16.54 -15.94 -9.15
CA LYS A 15 17.21 -15.22 -10.25
C LYS A 15 16.94 -13.72 -10.20
N GLN A 16 16.06 -13.23 -9.32
CA GLN A 16 15.74 -11.81 -9.25
C GLN A 16 16.97 -11.00 -8.82
N GLY A 17 17.43 -10.12 -9.70
CA GLY A 17 18.58 -9.26 -9.42
C GLY A 17 19.92 -10.00 -9.33
N GLU A 18 20.04 -11.19 -9.92
CA GLU A 18 21.29 -11.99 -9.93
C GLU A 18 22.50 -11.20 -10.46
N LYS A 19 22.27 -10.27 -11.40
CA LYS A 19 23.29 -9.38 -11.96
C LYS A 19 23.38 -8.00 -11.29
N SER A 20 22.57 -7.74 -10.26
CA SER A 20 22.56 -6.45 -9.59
C SER A 20 23.61 -6.39 -8.49
N ALA A 21 24.43 -5.33 -8.49
CA ALA A 21 25.38 -5.07 -7.40
C ALA A 21 24.72 -4.42 -6.17
N THR A 22 23.55 -3.83 -6.33
CA THR A 22 22.88 -3.03 -5.27
C THR A 22 21.60 -3.66 -4.75
N PHE A 23 20.93 -4.50 -5.55
CA PHE A 23 19.75 -5.25 -5.12
C PHE A 23 20.15 -6.62 -4.58
N ARG A 24 19.54 -6.99 -3.46
CA ARG A 24 19.48 -8.38 -3.01
C ARG A 24 18.00 -8.79 -2.97
N SER A 25 17.71 -10.06 -3.24
CA SER A 25 16.33 -10.58 -3.18
C SER A 25 15.99 -11.02 -1.76
N PRO A 26 14.87 -10.58 -1.15
CA PRO A 26 14.45 -11.06 0.16
C PRO A 26 13.97 -12.52 0.07
N PRO A 27 13.78 -13.21 1.20
CA PRO A 27 13.16 -14.52 1.21
C PRO A 27 11.75 -14.48 0.59
N ILE A 28 11.53 -15.31 -0.42
CA ILE A 28 10.25 -15.46 -1.16
C ILE A 28 9.63 -16.85 -0.99
N ASP A 29 10.15 -17.63 -0.05
CA ASP A 29 9.68 -18.97 0.33
C ASP A 29 8.46 -18.95 1.26
N GLY A 30 7.84 -17.77 1.45
CA GLY A 30 6.73 -17.56 2.37
C GLY A 30 7.15 -17.35 3.84
N SER A 31 8.45 -17.35 4.16
CA SER A 31 8.93 -17.03 5.51
C SER A 31 8.73 -15.56 5.88
N PHE A 32 8.62 -14.67 4.89
CA PHE A 32 8.46 -13.23 5.08
C PHE A 32 7.07 -12.78 4.63
N THR A 33 6.43 -11.92 5.43
CA THR A 33 5.31 -11.09 4.97
C THR A 33 5.81 -10.01 4.02
N LEU A 34 4.91 -9.42 3.23
CA LEU A 34 5.27 -8.29 2.36
C LEU A 34 5.92 -7.15 3.15
N GLN A 35 5.43 -6.85 4.35
CA GLN A 35 6.00 -5.82 5.22
C GLN A 35 7.42 -6.19 5.69
N GLN A 36 7.68 -7.47 6.00
CA GLN A 36 9.02 -7.96 6.35
C GLN A 36 9.99 -7.86 5.17
N MET A 37 9.53 -8.12 3.94
CA MET A 37 10.35 -7.96 2.73
C MET A 37 10.81 -6.50 2.55
N TYR A 38 9.95 -5.52 2.87
CA TYR A 38 10.29 -4.11 2.78
C TYR A 38 11.34 -3.71 3.84
N ASP A 39 11.16 -4.12 5.09
CA ASP A 39 12.14 -3.90 6.16
C ASP A 39 13.49 -4.58 5.84
N TRP A 40 13.45 -5.72 5.16
CA TRP A 40 14.66 -6.41 4.74
C TRP A 40 15.50 -5.57 3.77
N HIS A 41 14.85 -4.85 2.84
CA HIS A 41 15.55 -3.97 1.90
C HIS A 41 16.20 -2.75 2.57
N LEU A 42 15.69 -2.32 3.72
CA LEU A 42 16.30 -1.24 4.51
C LEU A 42 17.75 -1.56 4.93
N VAL A 43 18.08 -2.85 5.09
CA VAL A 43 19.42 -3.30 5.48
C VAL A 43 20.19 -3.87 4.29
N ASN A 44 19.51 -4.59 3.39
CA ASN A 44 20.17 -5.42 2.38
C ASN A 44 20.27 -4.78 0.98
N SER A 45 19.48 -3.72 0.71
CA SER A 45 19.44 -3.04 -0.59
C SER A 45 19.53 -1.52 -0.45
N THR A 46 20.31 -1.02 0.52
CA THR A 46 20.38 0.41 0.90
C THR A 46 20.72 1.36 -0.26
N ASN A 47 21.56 0.90 -1.19
CA ASN A 47 22.01 1.66 -2.35
C ASN A 47 21.23 1.31 -3.63
N HIS A 48 20.12 0.57 -3.54
CA HIS A 48 19.27 0.28 -4.68
C HIS A 48 18.13 1.29 -4.80
N ARG A 49 17.96 1.83 -6.00
CA ARG A 49 16.86 2.74 -6.33
C ARG A 49 15.53 1.99 -6.39
N ILE A 50 14.47 2.57 -5.86
CA ILE A 50 13.10 2.05 -6.00
C ILE A 50 12.23 2.97 -6.85
N PHE A 51 12.47 4.28 -6.82
CA PHE A 51 11.77 5.23 -7.70
C PHE A 51 12.75 6.17 -8.39
N VAL A 52 12.43 6.52 -9.63
CA VAL A 52 13.12 7.52 -10.42
C VAL A 52 12.06 8.33 -11.15
N TYR A 53 12.12 9.66 -11.07
CA TYR A 53 11.19 10.53 -11.77
C TYR A 53 11.81 11.86 -12.17
N ALA A 54 11.29 12.45 -13.25
CA ALA A 54 11.69 13.77 -13.71
C ALA A 54 11.04 14.86 -12.85
N ARG A 55 11.82 15.88 -12.50
CA ARG A 55 11.35 17.12 -11.86
C ARG A 55 11.02 18.16 -12.91
N ASP A 56 10.30 19.20 -12.50
CA ASP A 56 9.88 20.30 -13.36
C ASP A 56 11.07 21.10 -13.95
N ASP A 57 12.21 21.11 -13.26
CA ASP A 57 13.46 21.72 -13.73
C ASP A 57 14.24 20.86 -14.75
N GLY A 58 13.67 19.72 -15.16
CA GLY A 58 14.29 18.76 -16.07
C GLY A 58 15.32 17.83 -15.41
N SER A 59 15.63 18.02 -14.12
CA SER A 59 16.50 17.10 -13.38
C SER A 59 15.76 15.81 -13.01
N THR A 60 16.51 14.75 -12.69
CA THR A 60 15.92 13.49 -12.22
C THR A 60 16.09 13.36 -10.71
N ARG A 61 15.02 13.00 -9.98
CA ARG A 61 15.12 12.55 -8.60
C ARG A 61 15.15 11.03 -8.55
N THR A 62 16.09 10.51 -7.76
CA THR A 62 16.15 9.08 -7.42
C THR A 62 15.84 8.92 -5.95
N ILE A 63 14.94 7.99 -5.62
CA ILE A 63 14.61 7.57 -4.26
C ILE A 63 15.15 6.16 -4.07
N TYR A 64 15.97 5.98 -3.03
CA TYR A 64 16.53 4.69 -2.63
C TYR A 64 15.64 4.00 -1.60
N TRP A 65 15.81 2.70 -1.42
CA TRP A 65 15.04 1.92 -0.45
C TRP A 65 14.96 2.57 0.93
N PRO A 66 16.05 3.03 1.57
CA PRO A 66 15.96 3.62 2.91
C PRO A 66 15.02 4.83 3.00
N GLU A 67 15.04 5.72 2.00
CA GLU A 67 14.14 6.88 1.94
C GLU A 67 12.68 6.45 1.76
N ALA A 68 12.42 5.47 0.87
CA ALA A 68 11.08 4.94 0.67
C ALA A 68 10.54 4.23 1.92
N ILE A 69 11.35 3.43 2.61
CA ILE A 69 10.94 2.78 3.87
C ILE A 69 10.67 3.83 4.96
N ALA A 70 11.49 4.87 5.06
CA ALA A 70 11.23 5.97 5.99
C ALA A 70 9.90 6.69 5.68
N ALA A 71 9.59 6.89 4.41
CA ALA A 71 8.32 7.47 3.99
C ALA A 71 7.12 6.56 4.33
N ILE A 72 7.28 5.24 4.15
CA ILE A 72 6.29 4.24 4.56
C ILE A 72 6.05 4.29 6.08
N TYR A 73 7.11 4.43 6.89
CA TYR A 73 6.97 4.55 8.34
C TYR A 73 6.27 5.86 8.73
N THR A 74 6.63 6.97 8.09
CA THR A 74 5.97 8.27 8.29
C THR A 74 4.48 8.18 7.98
N GLY A 75 4.12 7.61 6.82
CA GLY A 75 2.73 7.39 6.44
C GLY A 75 2.00 6.45 7.40
N ALA A 76 2.64 5.37 7.85
CA ALA A 76 2.02 4.44 8.79
C ALA A 76 1.67 5.11 10.12
N ARG A 77 2.56 5.95 10.67
CA ARG A 77 2.30 6.76 11.87
C ARG A 77 1.19 7.77 11.64
N LEU A 78 1.19 8.43 10.49
CA LEU A 78 0.13 9.36 10.08
C LEU A 78 -1.23 8.65 10.05
N MET A 79 -1.31 7.45 9.45
CA MET A 79 -2.55 6.68 9.36
C MET A 79 -3.01 6.18 10.73
N LYS A 80 -2.11 5.67 11.58
CA LYS A 80 -2.45 5.28 12.97
C LYS A 80 -3.00 6.44 13.80
N ARG A 81 -2.58 7.69 13.54
CA ARG A 81 -3.13 8.88 14.21
C ARG A 81 -4.53 9.24 13.69
N ARG A 82 -4.79 9.05 12.39
CA ARG A 82 -6.08 9.37 11.76
C ARG A 82 -7.13 8.26 11.96
N ILE A 83 -6.69 7.01 12.10
CA ILE A 83 -7.52 5.82 12.14
C ILE A 83 -7.31 5.14 13.50
N PRO A 84 -8.25 5.26 14.46
CA PRO A 84 -8.09 4.70 15.79
C PRO A 84 -7.99 3.18 15.75
N ALA A 85 -7.18 2.62 16.65
CA ALA A 85 -7.06 1.18 16.82
C ALA A 85 -8.41 0.58 17.23
N ARG A 86 -8.82 -0.49 16.55
CA ARG A 86 -10.03 -1.26 16.86
C ARG A 86 -9.66 -2.72 17.11
N HIS A 87 -10.58 -3.47 17.73
CA HIS A 87 -10.40 -4.91 17.97
C HIS A 87 -10.19 -5.74 16.69
N LYS A 88 -10.71 -5.27 15.55
CA LYS A 88 -10.50 -5.84 14.22
C LYS A 88 -9.73 -4.87 13.33
N ARG A 89 -8.91 -5.41 12.41
CA ARG A 89 -8.19 -4.61 11.41
C ARG A 89 -9.19 -3.87 10.51
N PRO A 90 -9.20 -2.53 10.48
CA PRO A 90 -10.11 -1.79 9.61
C PRO A 90 -9.71 -1.97 8.14
N VAL A 91 -10.73 -2.00 7.29
CA VAL A 91 -10.59 -1.85 5.84
C VAL A 91 -10.58 -0.37 5.50
N VAL A 92 -9.51 0.04 4.83
CA VAL A 92 -9.24 1.41 4.41
C VAL A 92 -9.21 1.45 2.89
N ALA A 93 -10.21 2.10 2.31
CA ALA A 93 -10.27 2.32 0.88
C ALA A 93 -9.44 3.55 0.48
N ILE A 94 -8.89 3.52 -0.74
CA ILE A 94 -8.22 4.68 -1.35
C ILE A 94 -8.97 5.05 -2.62
N LEU A 95 -9.53 6.26 -2.66
CA LEU A 95 -10.19 6.85 -3.82
C LEU A 95 -9.45 8.14 -4.19
N SER A 96 -8.46 8.04 -5.07
CA SER A 96 -7.59 9.17 -5.39
C SER A 96 -6.99 9.05 -6.79
N MET A 97 -6.65 10.22 -7.36
CA MET A 97 -5.83 10.37 -8.57
C MET A 97 -4.37 10.80 -8.25
N SER A 98 -3.88 10.52 -7.04
CA SER A 98 -2.49 10.81 -6.64
C SER A 98 -1.47 10.21 -7.61
N ASP A 99 -0.28 10.84 -7.69
CA ASP A 99 0.84 10.28 -8.44
C ASP A 99 1.24 8.89 -7.93
N THR A 100 1.87 8.11 -8.81
CA THR A 100 2.22 6.71 -8.56
C THR A 100 3.04 6.52 -7.29
N ILE A 101 4.00 7.40 -7.00
CA ILE A 101 4.92 7.25 -5.87
C ILE A 101 4.16 7.49 -4.55
N THR A 102 3.39 8.57 -4.48
CA THR A 102 2.55 8.89 -3.31
C THR A 102 1.48 7.84 -3.07
N TYR A 103 0.80 7.40 -4.14
CA TYR A 103 -0.24 6.37 -4.06
C TYR A 103 0.32 5.05 -3.53
N PHE A 104 1.42 4.59 -4.12
CA PHE A 104 2.10 3.37 -3.71
C PHE A 104 2.60 3.42 -2.27
N THR A 105 3.26 4.51 -1.89
CA THR A 105 3.79 4.70 -0.54
C THR A 105 2.65 4.74 0.49
N THR A 106 1.50 5.32 0.13
CA THR A 106 0.29 5.29 0.97
C THR A 106 -0.23 3.85 1.14
N MET A 107 -0.28 3.04 0.08
CA MET A 107 -0.69 1.63 0.19
C MET A 107 0.23 0.85 1.14
N MET A 108 1.55 0.99 0.98
CA MET A 108 2.52 0.31 1.84
C MET A 108 2.47 0.82 3.28
N SER A 109 2.18 2.11 3.48
CA SER A 109 1.95 2.72 4.80
C SER A 109 0.75 2.09 5.52
N LEU A 110 -0.36 1.83 4.82
CA LEU A 110 -1.52 1.15 5.38
C LEU A 110 -1.19 -0.29 5.80
N LEU A 111 -0.45 -1.02 4.96
CA LEU A 111 0.01 -2.38 5.28
C LEU A 111 0.94 -2.39 6.48
N ARG A 112 1.86 -1.42 6.58
CA ARG A 112 2.75 -1.23 7.73
C ARG A 112 2.00 -0.85 9.00
N ALA A 113 0.91 -0.09 8.88
CA ALA A 113 0.00 0.24 9.97
C ALA A 113 -0.94 -0.92 10.37
N ASN A 114 -0.79 -2.10 9.75
CA ASN A 114 -1.61 -3.30 9.96
C ASN A 114 -3.09 -3.13 9.56
N PHE A 115 -3.37 -2.26 8.59
CA PHE A 115 -4.70 -2.10 8.00
C PHE A 115 -4.93 -3.04 6.81
N ILE A 116 -6.19 -3.18 6.39
CA ILE A 116 -6.56 -3.88 5.16
C ILE A 116 -6.80 -2.82 4.10
N LEU A 117 -6.15 -2.97 2.95
CA LEU A 117 -6.14 -1.99 1.89
C LEU A 117 -7.24 -2.30 0.85
N PHE A 118 -7.90 -1.27 0.33
CA PHE A 118 -8.84 -1.43 -0.79
C PHE A 118 -8.71 -0.26 -1.80
N PRO A 119 -7.86 -0.38 -2.83
CA PRO A 119 -7.74 0.65 -3.84
C PRO A 119 -8.97 0.62 -4.75
N ILE A 120 -9.64 1.75 -4.89
CA ILE A 120 -10.81 1.92 -5.74
C ILE A 120 -10.43 2.80 -6.92
N SER A 121 -10.79 2.36 -8.13
CA SER A 121 -10.50 3.12 -9.33
C SER A 121 -11.33 4.41 -9.34
N PRO A 122 -10.72 5.60 -9.49
CA PRO A 122 -11.45 6.87 -9.58
C PRO A 122 -12.33 6.98 -10.83
N ARG A 123 -12.17 6.04 -11.79
CA ARG A 123 -13.00 5.93 -13.00
C ARG A 123 -14.36 5.28 -12.77
N ASN A 124 -14.62 4.75 -11.58
CA ASN A 124 -15.91 4.13 -11.25
C ASN A 124 -16.97 5.21 -10.99
N SER A 125 -18.24 4.90 -11.29
CA SER A 125 -19.36 5.76 -10.93
C SER A 125 -19.61 5.75 -9.42
N ALA A 126 -20.29 6.77 -8.90
CA ALA A 126 -20.66 6.84 -7.48
C ALA A 126 -21.46 5.61 -7.02
N LEU A 127 -22.36 5.09 -7.88
CA LEU A 127 -23.12 3.87 -7.59
C LEU A 127 -22.22 2.64 -7.45
N ALA A 128 -21.23 2.50 -8.34
CA ALA A 128 -20.28 1.40 -8.27
C ALA A 128 -19.38 1.51 -7.03
N VAL A 129 -18.89 2.72 -6.71
CA VAL A 129 -18.10 2.97 -5.50
C VAL A 129 -18.93 2.65 -4.25
N ALA A 130 -20.16 3.14 -4.13
CA ALA A 130 -21.06 2.82 -3.01
C ALA A 130 -21.28 1.31 -2.86
N HIS A 131 -21.54 0.60 -3.96
CA HIS A 131 -21.68 -0.85 -3.95
C HIS A 131 -20.42 -1.55 -3.43
N LEU A 132 -19.22 -1.13 -3.87
CA LEU A 132 -17.95 -1.68 -3.42
C LEU A 132 -17.71 -1.41 -1.93
N LEU A 133 -17.97 -0.18 -1.46
CA LEU A 133 -17.84 0.20 -0.05
C LEU A 133 -18.75 -0.65 0.85
N HIS A 134 -20.00 -0.85 0.43
CA HIS A 134 -20.96 -1.70 1.15
C HIS A 134 -20.52 -3.16 1.16
N LYS A 135 -20.23 -3.74 -0.02
CA LYS A 135 -19.92 -5.16 -0.18
C LYS A 135 -18.66 -5.58 0.61
N VAL A 136 -17.66 -4.72 0.66
CA VAL A 136 -16.42 -4.97 1.42
C VAL A 136 -16.57 -4.59 2.90
N GLY A 137 -17.54 -3.74 3.24
CA GLY A 137 -17.69 -3.21 4.59
C GLY A 137 -16.51 -2.30 4.95
N VAL A 138 -16.31 -1.23 4.18
CA VAL A 138 -15.22 -0.26 4.41
C VAL A 138 -15.53 0.62 5.62
N GLN A 139 -14.53 0.87 6.48
CA GLN A 139 -14.69 1.79 7.64
C GLN A 139 -14.09 3.18 7.40
N TYR A 140 -13.08 3.28 6.52
CA TYR A 140 -12.36 4.52 6.24
C TYR A 140 -12.10 4.65 4.76
N VAL A 141 -12.26 5.86 4.21
CA VAL A 141 -11.91 6.17 2.82
C VAL A 141 -10.91 7.32 2.82
N LEU A 142 -9.73 7.07 2.24
CA LEU A 142 -8.76 8.10 1.91
C LEU A 142 -9.15 8.70 0.56
N VAL A 143 -9.49 9.98 0.54
CA VAL A 143 -10.02 10.68 -0.64
C VAL A 143 -9.00 11.67 -1.19
N GLY A 144 -8.82 11.70 -2.51
CA GLY A 144 -8.05 12.73 -3.22
C GLY A 144 -8.55 14.13 -2.89
N ARG A 145 -7.64 15.12 -2.85
CA ARG A 145 -8.00 16.51 -2.44
C ARG A 145 -8.73 17.29 -3.54
N ASP A 146 -8.74 16.79 -4.76
CA ASP A 146 -9.42 17.41 -5.89
C ASP A 146 -10.94 17.31 -5.76
N MET A 147 -11.66 18.30 -6.30
CA MET A 147 -13.12 18.37 -6.23
C MET A 147 -13.79 17.12 -6.81
N SER A 148 -13.25 16.55 -7.89
CA SER A 148 -13.84 15.38 -8.52
C SER A 148 -13.85 14.15 -7.61
N MET A 149 -12.79 13.93 -6.83
CA MET A 149 -12.73 12.85 -5.85
C MET A 149 -13.61 13.13 -4.63
N GLN A 150 -13.68 14.38 -4.19
CA GLN A 150 -14.55 14.79 -3.08
C GLN A 150 -16.03 14.62 -3.43
N ASP A 151 -16.44 15.01 -4.63
CA ASP A 151 -17.80 14.86 -5.14
C ASP A 151 -18.14 13.37 -5.32
N LEU A 152 -17.25 12.59 -5.95
CA LEU A 152 -17.44 11.15 -6.10
C LEU A 152 -17.60 10.43 -4.75
N ALA A 153 -16.80 10.79 -3.75
CA ALA A 153 -16.93 10.24 -2.40
C ALA A 153 -18.28 10.62 -1.77
N ARG A 154 -18.67 11.91 -1.84
CA ARG A 154 -19.94 12.41 -1.30
C ARG A 154 -21.14 11.71 -1.91
N ASP A 155 -21.20 11.67 -3.24
CA ASP A 155 -22.29 11.03 -3.99
C ASP A 155 -22.39 9.54 -3.65
N SER A 156 -21.25 8.87 -3.47
CA SER A 156 -21.21 7.46 -3.04
C SER A 156 -21.77 7.28 -1.63
N LEU A 157 -21.45 8.17 -0.68
CA LEU A 157 -22.00 8.12 0.67
C LEU A 157 -23.50 8.39 0.70
N ASP A 158 -24.01 9.28 -0.15
CA ASP A 158 -25.45 9.54 -0.25
C ASP A 158 -26.22 8.35 -0.84
N ILE A 159 -25.60 7.60 -1.75
CA ILE A 159 -26.12 6.31 -2.22
C ILE A 159 -26.11 5.25 -1.09
N LEU A 160 -25.08 5.20 -0.25
CA LEU A 160 -25.06 4.31 0.92
C LEU A 160 -26.24 4.58 1.87
N LYS A 161 -26.54 5.86 2.14
CA LYS A 161 -27.69 6.24 2.98
C LYS A 161 -29.02 5.83 2.34
N SER A 162 -29.19 6.15 1.06
CA SER A 162 -30.49 6.01 0.37
C SER A 162 -30.81 4.59 -0.09
N GLN A 163 -29.82 3.82 -0.54
CA GLN A 163 -30.03 2.49 -1.14
C GLN A 163 -29.62 1.34 -0.22
N TYR A 164 -28.65 1.56 0.68
CA TYR A 164 -28.16 0.54 1.62
C TYR A 164 -28.57 0.81 3.08
N SER A 165 -29.37 1.85 3.32
CA SER A 165 -29.93 2.21 4.63
C SER A 165 -28.90 2.47 5.73
N TYR A 166 -27.73 3.02 5.37
CA TYR A 166 -26.70 3.41 6.34
C TYR A 166 -27.17 4.60 7.18
N SER A 167 -26.99 4.51 8.51
CA SER A 167 -27.07 5.68 9.38
C SER A 167 -25.78 6.51 9.31
N LEU A 168 -25.76 7.71 9.90
CA LEU A 168 -24.55 8.54 9.92
C LEU A 168 -23.36 7.84 10.61
N ASP A 169 -23.62 7.02 11.63
CA ASP A 169 -22.58 6.31 12.38
C ASP A 169 -22.03 5.09 11.63
N ASP A 170 -22.78 4.57 10.65
CA ASP A 170 -22.37 3.44 9.81
C ASP A 170 -21.50 3.86 8.63
N LEU A 171 -21.51 5.16 8.27
CA LEU A 171 -20.79 5.63 7.10
C LEU A 171 -19.26 5.51 7.28
N PRO A 172 -18.54 5.16 6.21
CA PRO A 172 -17.09 5.25 6.21
C PRO A 172 -16.62 6.66 6.56
N ASN A 173 -15.62 6.76 7.44
CA ASN A 173 -15.02 8.04 7.78
C ASN A 173 -14.12 8.50 6.62
N LEU A 174 -14.31 9.74 6.17
CA LEU A 174 -13.48 10.33 5.13
C LEU A 174 -12.24 11.00 5.74
N SER A 175 -11.08 10.76 5.12
CA SER A 175 -9.83 11.47 5.41
C SER A 175 -9.16 11.84 4.09
N PRO A 176 -8.43 12.96 3.99
CA PRO A 176 -7.64 13.23 2.81
C PRO A 176 -6.55 12.15 2.64
N VAL A 177 -6.27 11.77 1.40
CA VAL A 177 -5.06 11.03 1.06
C VAL A 177 -3.83 11.89 1.40
N PRO A 178 -2.73 11.30 1.89
CA PRO A 178 -1.48 12.05 2.08
C PRO A 178 -0.95 12.62 0.77
N VAL A 179 -0.29 13.77 0.83
CA VAL A 179 0.52 14.28 -0.28
C VAL A 179 1.97 13.82 -0.14
N PHE A 180 2.76 13.96 -1.22
CA PHE A 180 4.15 13.51 -1.26
C PHE A 180 4.97 14.05 -0.07
N GLU A 181 4.83 15.34 0.24
CA GLU A 181 5.58 16.04 1.29
C GLU A 181 5.17 15.61 2.71
N GLU A 182 3.98 15.02 2.88
CA GLU A 182 3.54 14.45 4.16
C GLU A 182 4.15 13.05 4.40
N LEU A 183 4.69 12.42 3.35
CA LEU A 183 5.31 11.08 3.41
C LEU A 183 6.83 11.17 3.34
N PHE A 184 7.37 11.88 2.34
CA PHE A 184 8.80 11.99 2.03
C PHE A 184 9.40 13.24 2.68
N LEU A 185 9.74 13.14 3.96
CA LEU A 185 10.32 14.23 4.73
C LEU A 185 11.77 14.50 4.33
N GLN A 186 12.20 15.76 4.39
CA GLN A 186 13.58 16.17 4.06
C GLN A 186 14.64 15.46 4.93
N HIS A 187 14.34 15.25 6.22
CA HIS A 187 15.20 14.57 7.19
C HIS A 187 14.64 13.17 7.52
N TRP A 188 14.39 12.37 6.48
CA TRP A 188 13.73 11.07 6.62
C TRP A 188 14.51 10.06 7.48
N GLN A 189 15.83 10.21 7.59
CA GLN A 189 16.69 9.33 8.39
C GLN A 189 16.27 9.29 9.86
N ASP A 190 15.81 10.42 10.41
CA ASP A 190 15.37 10.52 11.81
C ASP A 190 14.15 9.63 12.10
N GLY A 191 13.34 9.37 11.07
CA GLY A 191 12.13 8.55 11.15
C GLY A 191 12.39 7.04 11.16
N LEU A 192 13.61 6.60 10.84
CA LEU A 192 13.99 5.18 10.79
C LEU A 192 14.35 4.61 12.17
N SER A 193 14.87 5.43 13.07
CA SER A 193 15.36 5.03 14.40
C SER A 193 14.27 4.57 15.37
N LYS A 194 13.01 4.51 14.93
CA LYS A 194 11.83 4.22 15.77
C LYS A 194 10.92 3.20 15.12
N SER A 195 11.41 2.07 14.60
CA SER A 195 10.51 1.03 14.07
C SER A 195 9.68 0.33 15.16
N ASP A 196 10.08 0.45 16.43
CA ASP A 196 9.41 -0.16 17.59
C ASP A 196 7.95 0.30 17.78
N ASP A 197 7.59 1.52 17.32
CA ASP A 197 6.21 2.03 17.36
C ASP A 197 5.32 1.49 16.20
N LEU A 198 5.94 0.80 15.26
CA LEU A 198 5.31 0.11 14.14
C LEU A 198 5.69 -1.38 14.17
N PRO A 199 5.28 -2.13 15.22
CA PRO A 199 5.61 -3.54 15.32
C PRO A 199 5.02 -4.31 14.14
N LEU A 200 5.82 -5.18 13.55
CA LEU A 200 5.35 -6.14 12.56
C LEU A 200 4.54 -7.22 13.28
N THR A 201 3.22 -7.21 13.08
CA THR A 201 2.37 -8.27 13.58
C THR A 201 2.65 -9.54 12.79
N SER A 202 2.74 -10.70 13.46
CA SER A 202 2.66 -11.99 12.76
C SER A 202 1.31 -12.05 12.04
N VAL A 203 1.35 -12.07 10.71
CA VAL A 203 0.15 -12.16 9.89
C VAL A 203 -0.01 -13.63 9.54
N ASP A 204 -1.17 -14.19 9.91
CA ASP A 204 -1.63 -15.48 9.38
C ASP A 204 -1.48 -15.46 7.85
N PRO A 205 -0.76 -16.41 7.23
CA PRO A 205 -0.58 -16.45 5.77
C PRO A 205 -1.89 -16.38 4.98
N ASP A 206 -3.00 -16.81 5.59
CA ASP A 206 -4.33 -16.80 4.98
C ASP A 206 -5.13 -15.50 5.27
N ALA A 207 -4.56 -14.54 6.01
CA ALA A 207 -5.23 -13.28 6.33
C ALA A 207 -5.35 -12.35 5.12
N ILE A 208 -6.50 -11.67 5.02
CA ILE A 208 -6.75 -10.66 3.99
C ILE A 208 -5.93 -9.40 4.30
N VAL A 209 -5.25 -8.86 3.28
CA VAL A 209 -4.58 -7.53 3.37
C VAL A 209 -4.97 -6.58 2.25
N LEU A 210 -5.52 -7.09 1.16
CA LEU A 210 -5.88 -6.32 -0.03
C LEU A 210 -7.19 -6.86 -0.59
N TYR A 211 -8.16 -5.98 -0.80
CA TYR A 211 -9.29 -6.22 -1.68
C TYR A 211 -8.98 -5.61 -3.05
N LEU A 212 -9.27 -6.34 -4.13
CA LEU A 212 -9.24 -5.78 -5.48
C LEU A 212 -10.64 -5.92 -6.10
N HIS A 213 -10.95 -5.02 -7.04
CA HIS A 213 -12.18 -5.11 -7.84
C HIS A 213 -11.80 -5.41 -9.28
N SER A 214 -12.55 -6.30 -9.91
CA SER A 214 -12.53 -6.54 -11.36
C SER A 214 -13.58 -5.64 -12.02
N SER A 215 -13.37 -5.30 -13.28
CA SER A 215 -14.30 -4.51 -14.10
C SER A 215 -15.67 -5.17 -14.34
N GLY A 216 -15.85 -6.42 -13.88
CA GLY A 216 -17.10 -7.15 -13.78
C GLY A 216 -16.91 -8.31 -12.80
N ASP A 217 -17.80 -8.44 -11.83
CA ASP A 217 -17.84 -9.45 -10.77
C ASP A 217 -16.59 -9.58 -9.89
N GLY A 218 -16.56 -8.77 -8.82
CA GLY A 218 -15.45 -8.55 -7.89
C GLY A 218 -14.66 -9.80 -7.49
N VAL A 219 -13.44 -9.89 -8.00
CA VAL A 219 -12.45 -10.91 -7.62
C VAL A 219 -11.72 -10.50 -6.35
N LEU A 220 -11.89 -11.29 -5.29
CA LEU A 220 -11.14 -11.20 -4.04
C LEU A 220 -9.76 -11.86 -4.21
N LEU A 221 -8.68 -11.09 -4.18
CA LEU A 221 -7.32 -11.64 -4.24
C LEU A 221 -6.78 -11.95 -2.83
N ARG A 222 -6.27 -13.17 -2.65
CA ARG A 222 -5.59 -13.67 -1.44
C ARG A 222 -4.07 -13.69 -1.68
N LEU A 223 -3.27 -13.56 -0.61
CA LEU A 223 -2.09 -12.70 -0.62
C LEU A 223 -0.83 -13.18 -1.34
N VAL A 224 -0.46 -14.45 -1.37
CA VAL A 224 0.99 -14.71 -1.39
C VAL A 224 1.68 -14.55 -2.76
N GLU A 225 1.00 -14.83 -3.87
CA GLU A 225 1.67 -14.87 -5.18
C GLU A 225 1.49 -13.58 -5.98
N THR A 226 0.26 -13.05 -6.09
CA THR A 226 -0.06 -12.03 -7.09
C THR A 226 0.58 -10.66 -6.83
N LEU A 227 0.68 -10.23 -5.57
CA LEU A 227 1.25 -8.91 -5.23
C LEU A 227 2.78 -8.92 -5.30
N VAL A 228 3.42 -10.00 -4.85
CA VAL A 228 4.87 -10.18 -4.96
C VAL A 228 5.25 -10.24 -6.44
N ASP A 229 4.56 -11.05 -7.25
CA ASP A 229 4.86 -11.13 -8.69
C ASP A 229 4.58 -9.81 -9.43
N ILE A 230 3.49 -9.09 -9.12
CA ILE A 230 3.22 -7.78 -9.72
C ILE A 230 4.29 -6.75 -9.30
N LEU A 231 4.63 -6.68 -8.02
CA LEU A 231 5.59 -5.70 -7.50
C LEU A 231 7.03 -5.98 -7.96
N TYR A 232 7.44 -7.24 -8.02
CA TYR A 232 8.77 -7.62 -8.51
C TYR A 232 8.87 -7.67 -10.03
N ARG A 233 7.78 -7.82 -10.79
CA ARG A 233 7.79 -7.60 -12.26
C ARG A 233 7.82 -6.12 -12.61
N LEU A 234 7.20 -5.26 -11.80
CA LEU A 234 7.26 -3.80 -12.00
C LEU A 234 8.60 -3.21 -11.59
N ASN A 235 9.28 -3.79 -10.59
CA ASN A 235 10.62 -3.36 -10.14
C ASN A 235 11.77 -4.20 -10.73
N GLY A 236 11.45 -5.29 -11.43
CA GLY A 236 12.40 -6.22 -12.03
C GLY A 236 12.64 -5.87 -13.49
N VAL A 237 13.76 -5.20 -13.73
CA VAL A 237 14.44 -5.08 -15.03
C VAL A 237 13.65 -4.27 -16.08
N SER A 238 13.86 -2.96 -16.06
CA SER A 238 14.08 -2.26 -17.33
C SER A 238 15.35 -2.87 -17.95
N GLU A 239 15.21 -3.63 -19.03
CA GLU A 239 16.31 -3.98 -19.93
C GLU A 239 16.82 -2.69 -20.59
N ALA A 240 17.53 -1.85 -19.84
CA ALA A 240 18.14 -0.63 -20.36
C ALA A 240 19.64 -0.50 -20.03
N ASP A 241 20.25 -1.52 -19.41
CA ASP A 241 21.71 -1.59 -19.25
C ASP A 241 22.37 -2.42 -20.38
N SER A 242 21.78 -2.42 -21.57
CA SER A 242 22.38 -2.98 -22.78
C SER A 242 22.25 -2.02 -23.96
N LEU A 243 22.81 -0.83 -23.84
CA LEU A 243 23.33 -0.09 -24.98
C LEU A 243 24.63 0.60 -24.54
N GLU A 244 25.68 0.34 -25.33
CA GLU A 244 26.97 1.02 -25.34
C GLU A 244 26.85 2.56 -25.35
#